data_AF-A0A6M0GAG8-F1
#
_entry.id   AF-A0A6M0GAG8-F1
#
_cell.length_a   1.000
_cell.length_b   1.000
_cell.length_c   1.000
_cell.angle_alpha   90.00
_cell.angle_beta   90.00
_cell.angle_gamma   90.00
#
_symmetry.space_group_name_H-M   'P 1'
#
loop_
_entity.id
_entity.type
_entity.pdbx_description
1 polymer ?
#
loop_
_entity_poly.entity_id
_entity_poly.type
_entity_poly.pdbx_seq_one_letter_code
_entity_poly.pdbx_strand_id
1 'polypeptide(L)' 'MKVIIDTNILISAVLRDRDPELVIQFIVEHPEFEWVLSQDILNEYKAVLSNPTATHNPQGV' A
#
# COMPACT_ATOMS: atom_id res chain seq x y z
N MET A 1 -12.27 -3.93 -18.64
CA MET A 1 -12.60 -2.72 -17.86
C MET A 1 -11.44 -2.52 -16.91
N LYS A 2 -10.79 -1.36 -16.93
CA LYS A 2 -9.59 -1.11 -16.10
C LYS A 2 -10.04 -0.48 -14.79
N VAL A 3 -9.63 -1.07 -13.67
CA VAL A 3 -9.94 -0.55 -12.34
C VAL A 3 -8.65 -0.01 -11.73
N ILE A 4 -8.65 1.27 -11.36
CA ILE A 4 -7.51 1.94 -10.72
C ILE A 4 -7.74 1.96 -9.21
N ILE A 5 -6.78 1.45 -8.46
CA ILE A 5 -6.86 1.39 -6.99
C ILE A 5 -5.90 2.41 -6.39
N ASP A 6 -6.44 3.35 -5.62
CA ASP A 6 -5.66 4.29 -4.83
C ASP A 6 -5.11 3.62 -3.56
N THR A 7 -3.85 3.89 -3.26
CA THR A 7 -3.16 3.25 -2.14
C THR A 7 -3.75 3.67 -0.78
N ASN A 8 -4.27 4.89 -0.62
CA ASN A 8 -4.92 5.30 0.62
C ASN A 8 -6.25 4.56 0.86
N ILE A 9 -7.01 4.29 -0.21
CA ILE A 9 -8.23 3.48 -0.13
C ILE A 9 -7.87 2.05 0.28
N LEU A 10 -6.80 1.49 -0.28
CA LEU A 10 -6.30 0.17 0.06
C LEU A 10 -5.86 0.10 1.53
N ILE A 11 -5.00 1.02 1.97
CA ILE A 11 -4.52 1.10 3.36
C ILE A 11 -5.70 1.25 4.32
N SER A 12 -6.68 2.11 3.98
CA SER A 12 -7.86 2.33 4.82
C SER A 12 -8.73 1.07 4.94
N ALA A 13 -8.93 0.33 3.85
CA ALA A 13 -9.68 -0.93 3.86
C ALA A 13 -8.97 -2.02 4.67
N VAL A 14 -7.66 -2.15 4.47
CA VAL A 14 -6.80 -3.11 5.17
C VAL A 14 -6.72 -2.83 6.67
N LEU A 15 -6.56 -1.57 7.09
CA LEU A 15 -6.53 -1.20 8.50
C LEU A 15 -7.88 -1.43 9.20
N ARG A 16 -8.99 -1.41 8.45
CA ARG A 16 -10.34 -1.61 8.96
C ARG A 16 -10.67 -3.09 9.17
N ASP A 17 -10.37 -3.94 8.19
CA ASP A 17 -10.74 -5.36 8.17
C ASP A 17 -9.57 -6.35 8.40
N ARG A 18 -8.37 -5.80 8.63
CA ARG A 18 -7.18 -6.43 9.26
C ARG A 18 -6.34 -7.43 8.45
N ASP A 19 -6.52 -7.57 7.14
CA ASP A 19 -5.64 -8.44 6.36
C ASP A 19 -5.11 -7.77 5.09
N PRO A 20 -3.90 -7.16 5.14
CA PRO A 20 -3.25 -6.57 3.99
C PRO A 20 -2.95 -7.58 2.90
N GLU A 21 -2.57 -8.79 3.30
CA GLU A 21 -2.00 -9.81 2.43
C GLU A 21 -3.07 -10.36 1.50
N LEU A 22 -4.25 -10.67 2.04
CA LEU A 22 -5.39 -11.13 1.24
C LEU A 22 -5.83 -10.12 0.17
N VAL A 23 -5.82 -8.83 0.51
CA VAL A 23 -6.26 -7.79 -0.43
C VAL A 23 -5.23 -7.58 -1.54
N ILE A 24 -3.94 -7.53 -1.19
CA ILE A 24 -2.86 -7.45 -2.19
C ILE A 24 -2.88 -8.67 -3.09
N GLN A 25 -3.02 -9.87 -2.52
CA GLN A 25 -3.08 -11.11 -3.29
C GLN A 25 -4.27 -11.11 -4.26
N PHE A 26 -5.46 -10.70 -3.80
CA PHE A 26 -6.63 -10.56 -4.67
C PHE A 26 -6.36 -9.64 -5.87
N ILE A 27 -5.73 -8.48 -5.64
CA ILE A 27 -5.41 -7.52 -6.71
C ILE A 27 -4.41 -8.12 -7.71
N VAL A 28 -3.37 -8.81 -7.23
CA VAL A 28 -2.34 -9.42 -8.08
C VAL A 28 -2.89 -10.57 -8.92
N GLU A 29 -3.84 -11.34 -8.39
CA GLU A 29 -4.49 -12.46 -9.09
C GLU A 29 -5.44 -12.02 -10.21
N HIS A 30 -5.82 -10.75 -10.26
CA HIS A 30 -6.83 -10.21 -11.16
C HIS A 30 -6.23 -9.12 -12.08
N PRO A 31 -5.79 -9.48 -13.30
CA PRO A 31 -5.02 -8.60 -14.19
C PRO A 31 -5.82 -7.40 -14.74
N GLU A 32 -7.13 -7.33 -14.51
CA GLU A 32 -7.96 -6.16 -14.80
C GLU A 32 -7.71 -4.97 -13.86
N PHE A 33 -7.07 -5.21 -12.71
CA PHE A 33 -6.69 -4.16 -11.78
C PHE A 33 -5.33 -3.57 -12.16
N GLU A 34 -5.27 -2.24 -12.13
CA GLU A 34 -4.01 -1.51 -12.19
C GLU A 34 -3.82 -0.76 -10.88
N TRP A 35 -2.81 -1.16 -10.12
CA TRP A 35 -2.46 -0.49 -8.88
C TRP A 35 -1.51 0.67 -9.18
N VAL A 36 -1.97 1.89 -8.89
CA VAL A 36 -1.19 3.12 -9.07
C VAL A 36 -0.78 3.68 -7.72
N LEU A 37 0.48 4.09 -7.64
CA LEU A 37 1.12 4.65 -6.45
C LEU A 37 1.50 6.11 -6.74
N SER A 38 1.41 6.98 -5.74
CA SER A 38 2.09 8.28 -5.83
C SER A 38 3.59 8.13 -5.61
N GLN A 39 4.37 9.09 -6.09
CA GLN A 39 5.82 9.12 -5.86
C GLN A 39 6.16 9.21 -4.37
N ASP A 40 5.34 9.92 -3.59
CA ASP A 40 5.51 10.09 -2.15
C ASP A 40 5.36 8.76 -1.41
N ILE A 41 4.33 7.97 -1.74
CA ILE A 41 4.13 6.63 -1.18
C ILE A 41 5.29 5.72 -1.57
N LEU A 42 5.75 5.78 -2.83
CA LEU A 42 6.89 4.97 -3.27
C LEU A 42 8.17 5.31 -2.48
N ASN A 43 8.37 6.58 -2.12
CA ASN A 43 9.52 7.02 -1.33
C ASN A 43 9.45 6.49 0.12
N GLU A 44 8.26 6.53 0.74
CA GLU A 44 8.05 5.96 2.08
C GLU A 44 8.32 4.46 2.11
N TYR A 45 7.77 3.72 1.15
CA TYR A 45 8.03 2.28 1.01
C TYR A 45 9.53 1.98 0.88
N LYS A 46 10.25 2.72 0.05
CA LYS A 46 11.70 2.56 -0.11
C LYS A 46 12.46 2.84 1.18
N ALA A 47 12.04 3.84 1.96
CA ALA A 47 12.65 4.16 3.24
C ALA A 47 12.49 3.02 4.26
N VAL A 48 11.28 2.44 4.34
CA VAL A 48 10.99 1.27 5.20
C VAL A 48 11.82 0.06 4.77
N LEU A 49 11.85 -0.27 3.47
CA LEU A 49 12.62 -1.41 2.96
C LEU A 49 14.13 -1.25 3.14
N SER A 50 14.64 -0.01 3.08
CA SER A 50 16.07 0.28 3.27
C SER A 50 16.51 0.24 4.74
N ASN A 51 15.57 0.23 5.68
CA ASN A 51 15.83 0.11 7.11
C ASN A 51 14.74 -0.73 7.79
N PRO A 52 14.86 -2.08 7.81
CA PRO A 52 13.83 -2.96 8.33
C PRO A 52 13.54 -2.82 9.85
N THR A 53 14.34 -2.04 10.58
CA THR A 53 14.08 -1.65 11.98
C THR A 53 13.34 -0.32 12.14
N ALA A 54 13.09 0.42 11.07
CA ALA A 54 12.34 1.67 11.11
C ALA A 54 10.85 1.39 11.33
N THR A 55 10.45 1.26 12.59
CA THR A 55 9.07 1.46 13.00
C THR A 55 8.64 2.88 12.58
N HIS A 56 7.65 2.97 11.70
CA HIS A 56 7.02 4.22 11.29
C HIS A 56 6.66 5.04 12.54
N ASN A 57 7.35 6.16 12.77
CA ASN A 57 6.98 7.17 13.74
C ASN A 57 6.25 8.28 12.97
N PRO A 58 4.90 8.35 13.00
CA PRO A 58 4.14 9.36 12.27
C PRO A 58 4.26 10.77 12.88
N GLN A 59 5.11 10.98 13.89
CA GLN A 59 5.32 12.29 14.48
C GLN A 59 6.79 12.72 14.40
N GLY A 60 7.06 13.62 13.46
CA GLY A 60 8.30 14.37 13.38
C GLY A 60 8.15 15.57 12.46
N VAL A 61 7.79 16.72 13.05
CA VAL A 61 7.84 18.12 12.56
C VAL A 61 7.12 18.49 11.26
#